data_AF-A0A352IYX6-F1
#
_entry.id   AF-A0A352IYX6-F1
#
_cell.length_a   1.000
_cell.length_b   1.000
_cell.length_c   1.000
_cell.angle_alpha   90.00
_cell.angle_beta   90.00
_cell.angle_gamma   90.00
#
_symmetry.space_group_name_H-M   'P 1'
#
loop_
_entity.id
_entity.type
_entity.pdbx_description
1 polymer ?
#
loop_
_entity_poly.entity_id
_entity_poly.type
_entity_poly.pdbx_seq_one_letter_code
_entity_poly.pdbx_strand_id
1 'polypeptide(L)' 'NLTDNTWLYGSNYEWIKETVMNGRQNQMPAQQGRLSEDQIQILAAYVYSLSN' A
#
# COMPACT_ATOMS: atom_id res chain seq x y z
N ASN A 1 10.82 2.46 -3.66
CA ASN A 1 12.18 2.26 -4.22
C ASN A 1 13.04 1.74 -3.08
N LEU A 2 13.96 0.78 -3.27
CA LEU A 2 14.72 0.20 -2.14
C LEU A 2 15.80 1.15 -1.56
N THR A 3 16.08 2.26 -2.24
CA THR A 3 17.03 3.27 -1.77
C THR A 3 16.37 4.41 -0.99
N ASP A 4 15.03 4.42 -0.86
CA ASP A 4 14.31 5.44 -0.13
C ASP A 4 14.03 5.03 1.34
N ASN A 5 13.47 5.96 2.11
CA ASN A 5 13.17 5.75 3.53
C ASN A 5 11.77 5.18 3.78
N THR A 6 11.00 4.84 2.74
CA THR A 6 9.60 4.45 2.85
C THR A 6 9.43 2.95 2.66
N TRP A 7 9.16 2.25 3.77
CA TRP A 7 9.07 0.80 3.81
C TRP A 7 7.69 0.33 4.27
N LEU A 8 7.02 -0.49 3.44
CA LEU A 8 5.68 -1.04 3.76
C LEU A 8 5.69 -2.05 4.92
N TYR A 9 6.78 -2.81 5.06
CA TYR A 9 6.92 -3.87 6.07
C TYR A 9 8.02 -3.59 7.09
N GLY A 10 8.52 -2.34 7.13
CA GLY A 10 9.65 -1.95 7.95
C GLY A 10 11.01 -2.13 7.27
N SER A 11 11.99 -1.39 7.79
CA SER A 11 13.33 -1.22 7.21
C SER A 11 14.45 -1.87 8.02
N ASN A 12 14.13 -2.55 9.12
CA ASN A 12 15.16 -3.23 9.91
C ASN A 12 15.65 -4.51 9.20
N TYR A 13 16.82 -5.00 9.61
CA TYR A 13 17.47 -6.13 8.97
C TYR A 13 16.61 -7.40 8.98
N GLU A 14 15.97 -7.73 10.10
CA GLU A 14 15.17 -8.96 10.22
C GLU A 14 13.97 -8.96 9.28
N TRP A 15 13.26 -7.83 9.16
CA TRP A 15 12.08 -7.71 8.29
C TRP A 15 12.45 -7.71 6.81
N ILE A 16 13.61 -7.13 6.45
CA ILE A 16 14.16 -7.21 5.09
C ILE A 16 14.54 -8.66 4.77
N LYS A 17 15.27 -9.33 5.67
CA LYS A 17 15.67 -10.74 5.51
C LYS A 17 14.45 -11.64 5.33
N GLU A 18 13.42 -11.49 6.16
CA GLU A 18 12.18 -12.26 6.04
C GLU A 18 11.50 -12.03 4.69
N THR A 19 11.42 -10.78 4.25
CA THR A 19 10.81 -10.38 2.97
C THR A 19 11.57 -10.98 1.77
N VAL A 20 12.90 -11.02 1.82
CA VAL A 20 13.73 -11.62 0.76
C VAL A 20 13.62 -13.15 0.77
N MET A 21 13.64 -13.78 1.95
CA MET A 21 13.65 -15.24 2.08
C MET A 21 12.29 -15.88 1.76
N ASN A 22 11.20 -15.27 2.24
CA ASN A 22 9.86 -15.86 2.14
C ASN A 22 8.99 -15.18 1.08
N GLY A 23 9.45 -14.06 0.51
CA GLY A 23 8.64 -13.21 -0.35
C GLY A 23 7.52 -12.50 0.42
N ARG A 24 6.74 -11.69 -0.31
CA ARG A 24 5.50 -11.07 0.17
C ARG A 24 4.49 -11.09 -0.97
N GLN A 25 3.25 -11.43 -0.66
CA GLN A 25 2.15 -11.41 -1.63
C GLN A 25 1.18 -10.28 -1.26
N ASN A 26 1.43 -9.11 -1.84
CA ASN A 26 0.54 -7.97 -1.69
C ASN A 26 -0.73 -8.13 -2.50
N GLN A 27 -1.86 -7.81 -1.88
CA GLN A 27 -3.14 -7.75 -2.56
C GLN A 27 -3.88 -6.49 -2.11
N MET A 28 -4.23 -5.64 -3.07
CA MET A 28 -5.22 -4.59 -2.85
C MET A 28 -6.58 -5.14 -3.27
N PRO A 29 -7.54 -5.34 -2.34
CA PRO A 29 -8.86 -5.83 -2.70
C PRO A 29 -9.60 -4.81 -3.56
N ALA A 30 -10.34 -5.31 -4.56
CA ALA A 30 -11.23 -4.48 -5.35
C ALA A 30 -12.28 -3.80 -4.45
N GLN A 31 -12.47 -2.50 -4.66
CA GLN A 31 -13.50 -1.72 -3.96
C GLN A 31 -14.83 -1.71 -4.74
N GLN A 32 -14.81 -2.12 -6.01
CA GLN A 32 -16.01 -2.28 -6.83
C GLN A 32 -16.98 -3.28 -6.17
N GLY A 33 -18.27 -2.92 -6.12
CA GLY A 33 -19.31 -3.73 -5.48
C GLY A 33 -19.35 -3.63 -3.95
N ARG A 34 -18.35 -3.00 -3.32
CA ARG A 34 -18.37 -2.62 -1.89
C ARG A 34 -18.76 -1.15 -1.72
N LEU A 35 -18.30 -0.31 -2.63
CA LEU A 35 -18.57 1.13 -2.68
C LEU A 35 -19.26 1.49 -4.00
N SER A 36 -20.06 2.56 -3.99
CA SER A 36 -20.55 3.17 -5.21
C SER A 36 -19.41 3.88 -5.97
N GLU A 37 -19.62 4.14 -7.26
CA GLU A 37 -18.63 4.86 -8.08
C GLU A 37 -18.27 6.22 -7.47
N ASP A 38 -19.28 7.02 -7.08
CA ASP A 38 -19.07 8.32 -6.45
C ASP A 38 -18.24 8.22 -5.15
N GLN A 39 -18.46 7.18 -4.34
CA GLN A 39 -17.69 6.96 -3.12
C GLN A 39 -16.23 6.61 -3.42
N ILE A 40 -15.96 5.81 -4.45
CA ILE A 40 -14.61 5.48 -4.89
C ILE A 40 -13.89 6.76 -5.36
N GLN A 41 -14.56 7.61 -6.14
CA GLN A 41 -14.00 8.87 -6.63
C GLN A 41 -13.66 9.83 -5.47
N ILE A 42 -14.57 10.01 -4.52
CA ILE A 42 -14.34 10.87 -3.34
C ILE A 42 -13.20 10.31 -2.49
N LEU A 43 -13.15 9.00 -2.24
CA LEU A 43 -12.09 8.37 -1.47
C LEU A 43 -10.72 8.52 -2.15
N ALA A 44 -10.66 8.34 -3.47
CA ALA A 44 -9.43 8.55 -4.24
C ALA A 44 -8.95 10.00 -4.13
N ALA A 45 -9.85 10.97 -4.27
CA ALA A 45 -9.53 12.39 -4.09
C ALA A 45 -9.03 12.69 -2.67
N TYR A 46 -9.65 12.10 -1.65
CA TYR A 46 -9.22 12.25 -0.27
C TYR A 46 -7.80 11.69 -0.03
N VAL A 47 -7.51 10.46 -0.47
CA VAL A 47 -6.16 9.86 -0.33
C VAL A 47 -5.11 10.69 -1.07
N TYR A 48 -5.45 11.21 -2.25
CA TYR A 48 -4.58 12.12 -2.99
C TYR A 48 -4.30 13.43 -2.22
N SER A 49 -5.30 13.97 -1.53
CA SER A 49 -5.15 15.18 -0.71
C SER A 49 -4.27 14.98 0.52
N LEU A 50 -4.08 13.75 1.00
CA LEU A 50 -3.17 13.44 2.12
C LEU A 50 -1.70 13.38 1.71
N SER A 51 -1.43 13.34 0.41
CA SER A 51 -0.08 13.17 -0.15
C SER A 51 0.50 14.45 -0.75
N ASN A 52 -0.29 15.53 -0.80
CA ASN A 52 0.10 16.88 -1.23
C ASN A 52 0.02 17.85 -0.07
#